data_AF-S4NFQ1-F1
#
_entry.id   AF-S4NFQ1-F1
#
_cell.length_a   1.000
_cell.length_b   1.000
_cell.length_c   1.000
_cell.angle_alpha   90.00
_cell.angle_beta   90.00
_cell.angle_gamma   90.00
#
_symmetry.space_group_name_H-M   'P 1'
#
loop_
_entity.id
_entity.type
_entity.pdbx_description
1 polymer ?
#
loop_
_entity_poly.entity_id
_entity_poly.type
_entity_poly.pdbx_seq_one_letter_code
_entity_poly.pdbx_strand_id
1 'polypeptide(L)'
;MAIDEQLRADPVLAPLVDKAPGRRVPRTVDEAEFAVRAVLGQQVSTAAARTHAARLVTAHGDPVDDPEGGLTHLFPAPEALAALDPETLAMPRTRRTTFTTLVRRLADGDLHLGVESDWPQARAQLLALPGFGPWTADVIAMRALGDPDAFLPTDLGIRRAAQELGLPSTPAKLTARAAAWRPWRAYAVQYLWATDSHPINFLPV
;
A
#
# COMPACT_ATOMS: atom_id res chain seq x y z
N MET A 1 -16.70 19.17 1.02
CA MET A 1 -15.68 18.85 -0.01
C MET A 1 -16.32 17.83 -0.94
N ALA A 2 -16.12 17.93 -2.26
CA ALA A 2 -16.83 17.10 -3.24
C ALA A 2 -16.75 15.57 -2.96
N ILE A 3 -15.61 15.08 -2.46
CA ILE A 3 -15.43 13.66 -2.10
C ILE A 3 -16.30 13.27 -0.90
N ASP A 4 -16.28 14.07 0.17
CA ASP A 4 -17.09 13.81 1.36
C ASP A 4 -18.59 13.83 1.02
N GLU A 5 -19.03 14.79 0.20
CA GLU A 5 -20.43 14.88 -0.25
C GLU A 5 -20.85 13.62 -1.02
N GLN A 6 -19.99 13.12 -1.91
CA GLN A 6 -20.29 11.91 -2.67
C GLN A 6 -20.30 10.65 -1.81
N LEU A 7 -19.33 10.49 -0.91
CA LEU A 7 -19.28 9.31 -0.02
C LEU A 7 -20.39 9.35 1.03
N ARG A 8 -20.77 10.54 1.52
CA ARG A 8 -21.89 10.73 2.46
C ARG A 8 -23.25 10.34 1.87
N ALA A 9 -23.39 10.27 0.54
CA ALA A 9 -24.61 9.76 -0.09
C ALA A 9 -24.86 8.26 0.20
N ASP A 10 -23.82 7.52 0.59
CA ASP A 10 -23.96 6.13 1.03
C ASP A 10 -24.28 6.07 2.53
N PRO A 11 -25.44 5.49 2.94
CA PRO A 11 -25.83 5.43 4.36
C PRO A 11 -24.83 4.72 5.27
N VAL A 12 -24.00 3.81 4.73
CA VAL A 12 -22.98 3.11 5.50
C VAL A 12 -21.76 4.01 5.76
N LEU A 13 -21.39 4.85 4.80
CA LEU A 13 -20.24 5.74 4.93
C LEU A 13 -20.59 7.08 5.58
N ALA A 14 -21.85 7.55 5.48
CA ALA A 14 -22.26 8.85 5.99
C ALA A 14 -21.85 9.10 7.46
N PRO A 15 -22.08 8.17 8.42
CA PRO A 15 -21.66 8.38 9.81
C PRO A 15 -20.14 8.44 9.97
N LEU A 16 -19.38 7.72 9.13
CA LEU A 16 -17.92 7.71 9.15
C LEU A 16 -17.34 9.02 8.62
N VAL A 17 -17.93 9.54 7.54
CA VAL A 17 -17.59 10.84 6.95
C VAL A 17 -17.90 11.96 7.94
N ASP A 18 -19.07 11.94 8.58
CA ASP A 18 -19.48 12.97 9.54
C ASP A 18 -18.60 12.99 10.79
N LYS A 19 -18.13 11.81 11.23
CA LYS A 19 -17.22 11.71 12.37
C LYS A 19 -15.83 12.29 12.09
N ALA A 20 -15.35 12.20 10.85
CA ALA A 20 -13.98 12.59 10.50
C ALA A 20 -13.89 13.15 9.06
N PRO A 21 -14.51 14.31 8.77
CA PRO A 21 -14.55 14.86 7.42
C PRO A 21 -13.16 15.26 6.93
N GLY A 22 -12.96 15.29 5.61
CA GLY A 22 -11.70 15.67 4.99
C GLY A 22 -10.60 14.62 5.09
N ARG A 23 -10.91 13.38 5.48
CA ARG A 23 -9.95 12.26 5.50
C ARG A 23 -9.33 12.08 4.11
N ARG A 24 -8.00 11.95 4.08
CA ARG A 24 -7.22 11.81 2.84
C ARG A 24 -6.66 10.41 2.68
N VAL A 25 -6.26 10.09 1.46
CA VAL A 25 -5.43 8.92 1.15
C VAL A 25 -3.96 9.38 1.16
N PRO A 26 -3.18 9.08 2.22
CA PRO A 26 -1.75 9.36 2.18
C PRO A 26 -1.08 8.64 1.01
N ARG A 27 -0.25 9.35 0.27
CA ARG A 27 0.65 8.74 -0.72
C ARG A 27 1.99 8.44 -0.09
N THR A 28 2.91 7.96 -0.91
CA THR A 28 4.34 7.85 -0.60
C THR A 28 5.12 9.00 -1.23
N VAL A 29 6.33 9.24 -0.72
CA VAL A 29 7.31 10.16 -1.31
C VAL A 29 8.23 9.46 -2.32
N ASP A 30 8.31 8.12 -2.24
CA ASP A 30 9.05 7.27 -3.15
C ASP A 30 8.21 6.01 -3.45
N GLU A 31 7.80 5.89 -4.71
CA GLU A 31 6.95 4.83 -5.22
C GLU A 31 7.67 3.47 -5.28
N ALA A 32 8.96 3.47 -5.61
CA ALA A 32 9.78 2.28 -5.70
C ALA A 32 10.06 1.70 -4.30
N GLU A 33 10.46 2.55 -3.35
CA GLU A 33 10.58 2.19 -1.94
C GLU A 33 9.26 1.59 -1.43
N PHE A 34 8.13 2.26 -1.72
CA PHE A 34 6.83 1.78 -1.25
C PHE A 34 6.53 0.37 -1.78
N ALA A 35 6.74 0.14 -3.09
CA ALA A 35 6.53 -1.16 -3.70
C ALA A 35 7.43 -2.25 -3.08
N VAL A 36 8.70 -1.94 -2.84
CA VAL A 36 9.65 -2.85 -2.19
C VAL A 36 9.19 -3.17 -0.77
N ARG A 37 8.81 -2.16 0.02
CA ARG A 37 8.31 -2.33 1.39
C ARG A 37 7.00 -3.11 1.44
N ALA A 38 6.13 -2.94 0.44
CA ALA A 38 4.91 -3.74 0.30
C ALA A 38 5.24 -5.23 0.11
N VAL A 39 6.26 -5.58 -0.70
CA VAL A 39 6.74 -6.96 -0.86
C VAL A 39 7.35 -7.50 0.44
N LEU A 40 8.17 -6.72 1.15
CA LEU A 40 8.73 -7.12 2.44
C LEU A 40 7.64 -7.43 3.48
N GLY A 41 6.55 -6.66 3.44
CA GLY A 41 5.39 -6.81 4.33
C GLY A 41 4.42 -7.94 3.98
N GLN A 42 4.62 -8.66 2.87
CA GLN A 42 3.71 -9.74 2.48
C GLN A 42 3.67 -10.86 3.53
N GLN A 43 2.46 -11.27 3.95
CA GLN A 43 2.25 -12.42 4.84
C GLN A 43 2.99 -12.32 6.20
N VAL A 44 3.33 -11.12 6.65
CA VAL A 44 3.98 -10.88 7.96
C VAL A 44 3.26 -9.75 8.70
N SER A 45 3.55 -9.59 9.99
CA SER A 45 3.02 -8.47 10.78
C SER A 45 3.67 -7.15 10.38
N THR A 46 3.01 -6.02 10.67
CA THR A 46 3.56 -4.67 10.45
C THR A 46 4.90 -4.46 11.17
N ALA A 47 5.05 -5.01 12.38
CA ALA A 47 6.29 -4.94 13.14
C ALA A 47 7.44 -5.72 12.47
N ALA A 48 7.14 -6.92 11.94
CA ALA A 48 8.11 -7.71 11.18
C ALA A 48 8.49 -7.01 9.87
N ALA A 49 7.52 -6.47 9.13
CA ALA A 49 7.75 -5.70 7.92
C ALA A 49 8.68 -4.50 8.17
N ARG A 50 8.43 -3.74 9.25
CA ARG A 50 9.30 -2.63 9.69
C ARG A 50 10.73 -3.11 9.98
N THR A 51 10.87 -4.24 10.65
CA THR A 51 12.18 -4.82 10.98
C THR A 51 12.93 -5.25 9.72
N HIS A 52 12.26 -5.87 8.75
CA HIS A 52 12.86 -6.26 7.48
C HIS A 52 13.32 -5.05 6.67
N ALA A 53 12.48 -4.00 6.58
CA ALA A 53 12.85 -2.76 5.90
C ALA A 53 14.05 -2.08 6.57
N ALA A 54 14.07 -1.97 7.90
CA ALA A 54 15.18 -1.39 8.63
C ALA A 54 16.50 -2.14 8.39
N ARG A 55 16.47 -3.49 8.42
CA ARG A 55 17.66 -4.30 8.13
C ARG A 55 18.17 -4.11 6.71
N LEU A 56 17.27 -4.04 5.72
CA LEU A 56 17.64 -3.78 4.32
C LEU A 56 18.32 -2.41 4.18
N VAL A 57 17.74 -1.38 4.78
CA VAL A 57 18.25 0.00 4.74
C VAL A 57 19.59 0.12 5.47
N THR A 58 19.75 -0.48 6.65
CA THR A 58 21.04 -0.45 7.37
C THR A 58 22.14 -1.23 6.64
N ALA A 59 21.81 -2.29 5.91
CA ALA A 59 22.80 -3.10 5.22
C ALA A 59 23.18 -2.56 3.84
N HIS A 60 22.27 -1.87 3.15
CA HIS A 60 22.41 -1.53 1.73
C HIS A 60 22.03 -0.10 1.38
N GLY A 61 21.56 0.70 2.33
CA GLY A 61 21.17 2.10 2.10
C GLY A 61 22.38 3.02 2.14
N ASP A 62 22.24 4.20 1.55
CA ASP A 62 23.31 5.21 1.55
C ASP A 62 23.29 5.98 2.87
N PRO A 63 24.40 6.01 3.65
CA PRO A 63 24.45 6.77 4.88
C PRO A 63 24.22 8.26 4.65
N VAL A 64 23.50 8.90 5.57
CA VAL A 64 23.29 10.35 5.56
C VAL A 64 23.68 10.97 6.89
N ASP A 65 24.19 12.20 6.81
CA ASP A 65 24.42 13.04 7.98
C ASP A 65 23.17 13.91 8.20
N ASP A 66 22.42 13.59 9.26
CA ASP A 66 21.20 14.30 9.68
C ASP A 66 21.35 14.72 11.16
N PRO A 67 22.25 15.67 11.47
CA PRO A 67 22.67 15.96 12.84
C PRO A 67 21.55 16.51 13.73
N GLU A 68 20.50 17.08 13.14
CA GLU A 68 19.33 17.60 13.85
C GLU A 68 18.13 16.65 13.81
N GLY A 69 18.22 15.55 13.07
CA GLY A 69 17.16 14.59 12.88
C GLY A 69 17.52 13.17 13.33
N GLY A 70 16.83 12.20 12.73
CA GLY A 70 16.94 10.78 13.08
C GLY A 70 17.16 9.89 11.87
N LEU A 71 17.33 10.47 10.68
CA LEU A 71 17.60 9.73 9.46
C LEU A 71 19.06 9.28 9.48
N THR A 72 19.29 7.98 9.27
CA THR A 72 20.65 7.42 9.26
C THR A 72 21.09 7.01 7.86
N HIS A 73 20.12 6.61 7.03
CA HIS A 73 20.36 6.13 5.68
C HIS A 73 19.20 6.53 4.77
N LEU A 74 19.48 6.73 3.49
CA LEU A 74 18.47 6.70 2.43
C LEU A 74 18.05 5.26 2.14
N PHE A 75 16.84 5.09 1.60
CA PHE A 75 16.43 3.79 1.10
C PHE A 75 17.27 3.40 -0.14
N PRO A 76 17.73 2.14 -0.27
CA PRO A 76 18.55 1.75 -1.40
C PRO A 76 17.78 1.87 -2.73
N ALA A 77 18.42 2.46 -3.74
CA ALA A 77 17.85 2.56 -5.08
C ALA A 77 17.60 1.17 -5.71
N PRO A 78 16.63 1.02 -6.63
CA PRO A 78 16.32 -0.26 -7.29
C PRO A 78 17.54 -0.95 -7.91
N GLU A 79 18.48 -0.19 -8.48
CA GLU A 79 19.69 -0.71 -9.12
C GLU A 79 20.62 -1.37 -8.09
N ALA A 80 20.79 -0.73 -6.93
CA ALA A 80 21.56 -1.28 -5.82
C ALA A 80 20.91 -2.57 -5.28
N LEU A 81 19.57 -2.58 -5.17
CA LEU A 81 18.82 -3.78 -4.73
C LEU A 81 18.88 -4.92 -5.76
N ALA A 82 18.86 -4.61 -7.05
CA ALA A 82 18.93 -5.59 -8.13
C ALA A 82 20.30 -6.28 -8.23
N ALA A 83 21.36 -5.61 -7.75
CA ALA A 83 22.72 -6.13 -7.69
C ALA A 83 22.99 -7.05 -6.48
N LEU A 84 22.06 -7.13 -5.51
CA LEU A 84 22.24 -7.97 -4.33
C LEU A 84 22.19 -9.46 -4.67
N ASP A 85 22.97 -10.27 -3.96
CA ASP A 85 22.78 -11.72 -3.93
C ASP A 85 21.48 -12.04 -3.18
N PRO A 86 20.46 -12.62 -3.85
CA PRO A 86 19.18 -12.93 -3.22
C PRO A 86 19.28 -13.87 -2.02
N GLU A 87 20.32 -14.70 -1.96
CA GLU A 87 20.53 -15.64 -0.86
C GLU A 87 20.86 -14.95 0.47
N THR A 88 21.37 -13.72 0.42
CA THR A 88 21.65 -12.89 1.59
C THR A 88 20.38 -12.31 2.23
N LEU A 89 19.26 -12.31 1.51
CA LEU A 89 17.98 -11.80 2.01
C LEU A 89 17.33 -12.80 2.97
N ALA A 90 17.15 -12.39 4.24
CA ALA A 90 16.55 -13.22 5.28
C ALA A 90 15.01 -13.33 5.16
N MET A 91 14.54 -13.96 4.07
CA MET A 91 13.12 -14.20 3.79
C MET A 91 12.92 -15.50 3.00
N PRO A 92 11.69 -16.08 2.97
CA PRO A 92 11.41 -17.30 2.21
C PRO A 92 11.72 -17.17 0.71
N ARG A 93 12.10 -18.29 0.07
CA ARG A 93 12.49 -18.34 -1.35
C ARG A 93 11.48 -17.69 -2.30
N THR A 94 10.19 -17.95 -2.11
CA THR A 94 9.12 -17.36 -2.93
C THR A 94 9.13 -15.83 -2.87
N ARG A 95 9.36 -15.26 -1.68
CA ARG A 95 9.43 -13.80 -1.49
C ARG A 95 10.72 -13.21 -2.03
N ARG A 96 11.84 -13.94 -1.94
CA ARG A 96 13.08 -13.53 -2.64
C ARG A 96 12.84 -13.43 -4.13
N THR A 97 12.14 -14.40 -4.74
CA THR A 97 11.76 -14.33 -6.15
C THR A 97 10.87 -13.11 -6.45
N THR A 98 9.84 -12.87 -5.64
CA THR A 98 8.98 -11.68 -5.78
C THR A 98 9.78 -10.38 -5.70
N PHE A 99 10.63 -10.25 -4.67
CA PHE A 99 11.48 -9.09 -4.43
C PHE A 99 12.44 -8.84 -5.59
N THR A 100 13.23 -9.86 -5.95
CA THR A 100 14.24 -9.77 -7.02
C THR A 100 13.61 -9.46 -8.38
N THR A 101 12.43 -10.01 -8.65
CA THR A 101 11.70 -9.70 -9.89
C THR A 101 11.24 -8.25 -9.91
N LEU A 102 10.67 -7.76 -8.80
CA LEU A 102 10.26 -6.35 -8.70
C LEU A 102 11.46 -5.41 -8.89
N VAL A 103 12.53 -5.58 -8.13
CA VAL A 103 13.66 -4.63 -8.15
C VAL A 103 14.38 -4.60 -9.49
N ARG A 104 14.47 -5.74 -10.19
CA ARG A 104 15.01 -5.78 -11.56
C ARG A 104 14.13 -5.02 -12.54
N ARG A 105 12.81 -5.24 -12.51
CA ARG A 105 11.88 -4.53 -13.40
C ARG A 105 11.88 -3.01 -13.16
N LEU A 106 12.07 -2.58 -11.91
CA LEU A 106 12.25 -1.17 -11.55
C LEU A 106 13.59 -0.64 -12.07
N ALA A 107 14.71 -1.33 -11.80
CA ALA A 107 16.06 -0.93 -12.21
C ALA A 107 16.24 -0.88 -13.74
N ASP A 108 15.61 -1.79 -14.47
CA ASP A 108 15.66 -1.84 -15.93
C ASP A 108 14.74 -0.79 -16.59
N GLY A 109 13.91 -0.08 -15.81
CA GLY A 109 12.89 0.86 -16.32
C GLY A 109 11.68 0.20 -16.97
N ASP A 110 11.60 -1.13 -16.92
CA ASP A 110 10.53 -1.97 -17.48
C ASP A 110 9.18 -1.84 -16.73
N LEU A 111 9.23 -1.36 -15.49
CA LEU A 111 8.09 -1.03 -14.64
C LEU A 111 8.29 0.37 -14.09
N HIS A 112 7.42 1.30 -14.47
CA HIS A 112 7.44 2.67 -13.96
C HIS A 112 6.29 2.89 -12.98
N LEU A 113 6.65 3.27 -11.75
CA LEU A 113 5.68 3.63 -10.70
C LEU A 113 5.85 5.11 -10.40
N GLY A 114 4.86 5.91 -10.78
CA GLY A 114 4.85 7.34 -10.55
C GLY A 114 3.45 7.91 -10.65
N VAL A 115 3.35 9.21 -10.43
CA VAL A 115 2.09 9.97 -10.47
C VAL A 115 1.53 10.10 -11.89
N GLU A 116 2.40 9.95 -12.87
CA GLU A 116 2.19 10.01 -14.30
C GLU A 116 1.84 8.65 -14.92
N SER A 117 1.96 7.57 -14.15
CA SER A 117 1.66 6.21 -14.63
C SER A 117 0.17 6.06 -14.95
N ASP A 118 -0.15 5.41 -16.07
CA ASP A 118 -1.51 4.92 -16.31
C ASP A 118 -1.85 3.84 -15.28
N TRP A 119 -2.80 4.13 -14.39
CA TRP A 119 -3.11 3.23 -13.27
C TRP A 119 -3.54 1.83 -13.72
N PRO A 120 -4.46 1.65 -14.70
CA PRO A 120 -4.82 0.33 -15.20
C PRO A 120 -3.64 -0.46 -15.76
N GLN A 121 -2.78 0.18 -16.56
CA GLN A 121 -1.61 -0.47 -17.15
C GLN A 121 -0.58 -0.86 -16.08
N ALA A 122 -0.19 0.05 -15.20
CA ALA A 122 0.77 -0.22 -14.14
C ALA A 122 0.26 -1.33 -13.20
N ARG A 123 -1.04 -1.31 -12.87
CA ARG A 123 -1.68 -2.37 -12.08
C ARG A 123 -1.64 -3.72 -12.80
N ALA A 124 -1.88 -3.76 -14.12
CA ALA A 124 -1.79 -4.99 -14.90
C ALA A 124 -0.35 -5.54 -14.95
N GLN A 125 0.65 -4.66 -15.09
CA GLN A 125 2.07 -5.05 -15.03
C GLN A 125 2.44 -5.63 -13.66
N LEU A 126 1.99 -4.99 -12.57
CA LEU A 126 2.20 -5.49 -11.21
C LEU A 126 1.57 -6.89 -11.02
N LEU A 127 0.33 -7.09 -11.48
CA LEU A 127 -0.36 -8.39 -11.38
C LEU A 127 0.29 -9.51 -12.21
N ALA A 128 1.04 -9.16 -13.26
CA ALA A 128 1.77 -10.13 -14.05
C ALA A 128 3.05 -10.63 -13.35
N LEU A 129 3.50 -9.95 -12.28
CA LEU A 129 4.70 -10.36 -11.54
C LEU A 129 4.41 -11.57 -10.64
N PRO A 130 5.36 -12.54 -10.54
CA PRO A 130 5.22 -13.67 -9.65
C PRO A 130 5.13 -13.20 -8.19
N GLY A 131 4.11 -13.68 -7.47
CA GLY A 131 3.87 -13.33 -6.07
C GLY A 131 3.12 -12.02 -5.85
N PHE A 132 2.68 -11.33 -6.90
CA PHE A 132 1.81 -10.15 -6.79
C PHE A 132 0.35 -10.55 -6.93
N GLY A 133 -0.35 -10.60 -5.81
CA GLY A 133 -1.80 -10.74 -5.77
C GLY A 133 -2.53 -9.39 -5.91
N PRO A 134 -3.88 -9.42 -6.07
CA PRO A 134 -4.71 -8.21 -6.12
C PRO A 134 -4.43 -7.23 -5.00
N TRP A 135 -4.30 -7.71 -3.76
CA TRP A 135 -4.00 -6.85 -2.61
C TRP A 135 -2.71 -6.03 -2.78
N THR A 136 -1.61 -6.66 -3.22
CA THR A 136 -0.32 -5.98 -3.40
C THR A 136 -0.39 -4.96 -4.53
N ALA A 137 -1.02 -5.33 -5.65
CA ALA A 137 -1.17 -4.42 -6.78
C ALA A 137 -2.06 -3.22 -6.42
N ASP A 138 -3.18 -3.45 -5.71
CA ASP A 138 -4.12 -2.40 -5.31
C ASP A 138 -3.56 -1.47 -4.22
N VAL A 139 -2.75 -1.98 -3.28
CA VAL A 139 -2.10 -1.10 -2.28
C VAL A 139 -1.03 -0.23 -2.92
N ILE A 140 -0.28 -0.73 -3.91
CA ILE A 140 0.68 0.06 -4.70
C ILE A 140 -0.07 1.08 -5.56
N ALA A 141 -1.13 0.68 -6.26
CA ALA A 141 -1.95 1.61 -7.04
C ALA A 141 -2.46 2.78 -6.17
N MET A 142 -2.97 2.48 -4.98
CA MET A 142 -3.46 3.49 -4.06
C MET A 142 -2.35 4.41 -3.50
N ARG A 143 -1.25 3.84 -3.01
CA ARG A 143 -0.26 4.59 -2.22
C ARG A 143 0.88 5.15 -3.06
N ALA A 144 1.34 4.41 -4.05
CA ALA A 144 2.40 4.83 -4.97
C ALA A 144 1.82 5.64 -6.13
N LEU A 145 0.90 5.06 -6.90
CA LEU A 145 0.39 5.71 -8.11
C LEU A 145 -0.64 6.81 -7.82
N GLY A 146 -1.26 6.77 -6.63
CA GLY A 146 -2.30 7.72 -6.23
C GLY A 146 -3.66 7.46 -6.88
N ASP A 147 -3.96 6.23 -7.27
CA ASP A 147 -5.27 5.84 -7.82
C ASP A 147 -6.37 6.07 -6.75
N PRO A 148 -7.28 7.05 -6.94
CA PRO A 148 -8.34 7.37 -5.99
C PRO A 148 -9.44 6.30 -5.95
N ASP A 149 -9.43 5.37 -6.91
CA ASP A 149 -10.42 4.33 -7.07
C ASP A 149 -9.88 2.92 -6.80
N ALA A 150 -8.61 2.81 -6.36
CA ALA A 150 -8.04 1.56 -5.88
C ALA A 150 -8.83 1.01 -4.68
N PHE A 151 -9.01 -0.32 -4.63
CA PHE A 151 -9.83 -0.96 -3.61
C PHE A 151 -9.23 -2.29 -3.17
N LEU A 152 -9.24 -2.58 -1.86
CA LEU A 152 -8.57 -3.74 -1.27
C LEU A 152 -9.57 -4.74 -0.65
N PRO A 153 -10.36 -5.47 -1.46
CA PRO A 153 -11.46 -6.31 -0.95
C PRO A 153 -10.99 -7.54 -0.15
N THR A 154 -9.71 -7.91 -0.26
CA THR A 154 -9.10 -9.02 0.49
C THR A 154 -8.36 -8.57 1.74
N ASP A 155 -8.24 -7.26 1.97
CA ASP A 155 -7.58 -6.71 3.15
C ASP A 155 -8.33 -7.10 4.42
N LEU A 156 -7.59 -7.55 5.45
CA LEU A 156 -8.20 -8.05 6.68
C LEU A 156 -8.97 -6.95 7.42
N GLY A 157 -8.43 -5.73 7.49
CA GLY A 157 -9.08 -4.59 8.12
C GLY A 157 -10.37 -4.21 7.39
N ILE A 158 -10.31 -4.15 6.05
CA ILE A 158 -11.50 -3.90 5.22
C ILE A 158 -12.56 -4.98 5.38
N ARG A 159 -12.18 -6.26 5.45
CA ARG A 159 -13.13 -7.36 5.65
C ARG A 159 -13.77 -7.32 7.03
N ARG A 160 -13.03 -6.93 8.08
CA ARG A 160 -13.57 -6.74 9.43
C ARG A 160 -14.54 -5.57 9.48
N ALA A 161 -14.14 -4.41 8.96
CA ALA A 161 -15.01 -3.24 8.85
C ALA A 161 -16.29 -3.56 8.07
N ALA A 162 -16.19 -4.33 6.97
CA ALA A 162 -17.35 -4.76 6.21
C ALA A 162 -18.30 -5.63 7.05
N GLN A 163 -17.79 -6.56 7.85
CA GLN A 163 -18.61 -7.39 8.74
C GLN A 163 -19.31 -6.55 9.82
N GLU A 164 -18.58 -5.63 10.47
CA GLU A 164 -19.11 -4.74 11.52
C GLU A 164 -20.21 -3.80 11.00
N LEU A 165 -20.05 -3.32 9.76
CA LEU A 165 -20.99 -2.40 9.12
C LEU A 165 -22.12 -3.12 8.36
N GLY A 166 -22.21 -4.45 8.43
CA GLY A 166 -23.24 -5.23 7.72
C GLY A 166 -23.09 -5.23 6.19
N LEU A 167 -21.91 -4.89 5.68
CA LEU A 167 -21.57 -5.01 4.26
C LEU A 167 -21.25 -6.47 3.88
N PRO A 168 -21.30 -6.82 2.58
CA PRO A 168 -20.88 -8.15 2.14
C PRO A 168 -19.42 -8.45 2.51
N SER A 169 -19.16 -9.64 3.04
CA SER A 169 -17.84 -10.01 3.60
C SER A 169 -16.96 -10.85 2.66
N THR A 170 -17.50 -11.30 1.51
CA THR A 170 -16.70 -11.98 0.48
C THR A 170 -16.09 -10.96 -0.49
N PRO A 171 -14.83 -11.14 -0.93
CA PRO A 171 -14.16 -10.15 -1.78
C PRO A 171 -14.95 -9.78 -3.04
N ALA A 172 -15.54 -10.75 -3.73
CA ALA A 172 -16.31 -10.51 -4.95
C ALA A 172 -17.57 -9.65 -4.69
N LYS A 173 -18.34 -9.97 -3.64
CA LYS A 173 -19.57 -9.22 -3.30
C LYS A 173 -19.22 -7.83 -2.75
N LEU A 174 -18.14 -7.72 -1.99
CA LEU A 174 -17.67 -6.44 -1.48
C LEU A 174 -17.21 -5.51 -2.61
N THR A 175 -16.46 -6.03 -3.59
CA THR A 175 -16.08 -5.28 -4.80
C THR A 175 -17.31 -4.79 -5.56
N ALA A 176 -18.33 -5.64 -5.75
CA ALA A 176 -19.57 -5.24 -6.41
C ALA A 176 -20.30 -4.13 -5.63
N ARG A 177 -20.37 -4.24 -4.29
CA ARG A 177 -20.97 -3.23 -3.42
C ARG A 177 -20.19 -1.91 -3.41
N ALA A 178 -18.87 -1.97 -3.48
CA ALA A 178 -17.99 -0.81 -3.51
C ALA A 178 -18.08 -0.02 -4.82
N ALA A 179 -18.71 -0.56 -5.88
CA ALA A 179 -18.93 0.15 -7.12
C ALA A 179 -19.71 1.47 -6.93
N ALA A 180 -20.56 1.55 -5.90
CA ALA A 180 -21.30 2.77 -5.53
C ALA A 180 -20.38 3.91 -5.03
N TRP A 181 -19.14 3.60 -4.62
CA TRP A 181 -18.19 4.59 -4.12
C TRP A 181 -17.24 5.12 -5.19
N ARG A 182 -17.35 4.64 -6.44
CA ARG A 182 -16.53 5.15 -7.54
C ARG A 182 -16.83 6.64 -7.80
N PRO A 183 -15.82 7.45 -8.16
CA PRO A 183 -14.42 7.07 -8.42
C PRO A 183 -13.50 7.19 -7.17
N TRP A 184 -14.05 7.12 -5.95
CA TRP A 184 -13.35 7.43 -4.70
C TRP A 184 -13.23 6.21 -3.76
N ARG A 185 -13.14 4.99 -4.30
CA ARG A 185 -13.04 3.77 -3.48
C ARG A 185 -11.83 3.77 -2.53
N ALA A 186 -10.72 4.41 -2.90
CA ALA A 186 -9.54 4.52 -2.03
C ALA A 186 -9.82 5.39 -0.79
N TYR A 187 -10.70 6.39 -0.91
CA TYR A 187 -11.13 7.22 0.22
C TYR A 187 -12.08 6.44 1.13
N ALA A 188 -13.01 5.67 0.55
CA ALA A 188 -13.85 4.76 1.33
C ALA A 188 -13.01 3.76 2.14
N VAL A 189 -11.92 3.22 1.55
CA VAL A 189 -10.94 2.38 2.25
C VAL A 189 -10.36 3.07 3.49
N GLN A 190 -10.04 4.38 3.43
CA GLN A 190 -9.51 5.10 4.61
C GLN A 190 -10.54 5.22 5.73
N TYR A 191 -11.82 5.42 5.39
CA TYR A 191 -12.89 5.45 6.38
C TYR A 191 -13.15 4.06 6.98
N LEU A 192 -13.10 3.01 6.17
CA LEU A 192 -13.24 1.62 6.64
C LEU A 192 -12.07 1.21 7.54
N TRP A 193 -10.82 1.54 7.19
CA TRP A 193 -9.67 1.30 8.07
C TRP A 193 -9.74 2.07 9.39
N ALA A 194 -10.45 3.20 9.42
CA ALA A 194 -10.65 3.99 10.62
C ALA A 194 -11.72 3.44 11.58
N THR A 195 -12.43 2.37 11.21
CA THR A 195 -13.36 1.69 12.14
C THR A 195 -12.61 0.80 13.12
N ASP A 196 -11.42 0.32 12.76
CA ASP A 196 -10.56 -0.46 13.66
C ASP A 196 -9.86 0.45 14.67
N SER A 197 -9.61 -0.09 15.87
CA SER A 197 -8.90 0.54 16.99
C SER A 197 -7.37 0.59 16.81
N HIS A 198 -6.88 0.48 15.58
CA HIS A 198 -5.45 0.49 15.30
C HIS A 198 -4.82 1.84 15.75
N PRO A 199 -3.66 1.85 16.45
CA PRO A 199 -3.05 3.08 16.98
C PRO A 199 -2.85 4.19 15.95
N ILE A 200 -2.61 3.84 14.68
CA ILE A 200 -2.45 4.77 13.56
C ILE A 200 -3.69 5.66 13.30
N ASN A 201 -4.86 5.25 13.79
CA ASN A 201 -6.11 6.00 13.65
C ASN A 201 -6.28 7.08 14.73
N PHE A 202 -5.38 7.13 15.72
CA PHE A 202 -5.38 8.10 16.79
C PHE A 202 -4.17 9.03 16.63
N LEU A 203 -4.40 10.34 16.78
CA LEU A 203 -3.30 11.27 16.92
C LEU A 203 -2.62 11.00 18.27
N PRO A 204 -1.28 11.00 18.34
CA PRO A 204 -0.59 11.01 19.64
C PRO A 204 -1.09 12.22 20.43
N VAL A 205 -1.55 11.95 21.67
CA VAL A 205 -1.97 12.97 22.64
C VAL A 205 -0.78 13.72 23.21
#